data_AF-A0A151JQA7-F1
#
_entry.id   AF-A0A151JQA7-F1
#
_cell.length_a   1.000
_cell.length_b   1.000
_cell.length_c   1.000
_cell.angle_alpha   90.00
_cell.angle_beta   90.00
_cell.angle_gamma   90.00
#
_symmetry.space_group_name_H-M   'P 1'
#
loop_
_entity.id
_entity.type
_entity.pdbx_description
1 polymer ?
#
loop_
_entity_poly.entity_id
_entity_poly.type
_entity_poly.pdbx_seq_one_letter_code
_entity_poly.pdbx_strand_id
1 'polypeptide(L)'
;MRLSKEFGLLLLLILWRLISVIVVRTAHVPDEYWQSLEVAHRLAFGYGYLTWEWTTMIRSYMYPFLISILYRILAKFSLDYMLLLTMLPRVFQAILVAYADYRFYQWTQNKWMLISLCLNPFWYYYCYCYGMFVITPWKFFHTNVLRNVGNTYGIKHWLCNIIIGLFISMIHQRGTLTIMANLRNEITRTNTSLTDTLILTPCHSTPLYSHLHVNISIRFLTCEPNLSNTENYIDEADQFFANATVWLRDNYINNAKVMLPTYVIVFDKVASEISEFLRTYKLIAKEFYTYRSLTVGNYGENILLYKREEGSLRLDKWVPLVSRTRIPDTRCGNDNDSNGTCTSHYRCFETQLSLRSRAIFLEFT
;
A
#
# COMPACT_ATOMS: atom_id res chain seq x y z
N MET A 1 29.49 36.27 9.86
CA MET A 1 28.29 36.71 9.11
C MET A 1 27.05 36.41 9.93
N ARG A 2 26.31 37.43 10.42
CA ARG A 2 24.98 37.22 11.01
C ARG A 2 23.99 37.06 9.85
N LEU A 3 23.47 35.86 9.63
CA LEU A 3 22.33 35.65 8.72
C LEU A 3 21.19 36.58 9.15
N SER A 4 20.46 37.17 8.19
CA SER A 4 19.26 37.94 8.50
C SER A 4 18.25 37.04 9.22
N LYS A 5 17.47 37.59 10.17
CA LYS A 5 16.51 36.81 10.97
C LYS A 5 15.53 36.01 10.09
N GLU A 6 15.16 36.57 8.94
CA GLU A 6 14.27 35.94 7.97
C GLU A 6 14.91 34.76 7.24
N PHE A 7 16.16 34.92 6.80
CA PHE A 7 16.90 33.84 6.15
C PHE A 7 17.25 32.72 7.13
N GLY A 8 17.52 33.07 8.41
CA GLY A 8 17.68 32.10 9.49
C GLY A 8 16.42 31.26 9.73
N LEU A 9 15.23 31.87 9.66
CA LEU A 9 13.96 31.14 9.82
C LEU A 9 13.72 30.18 8.65
N LEU A 10 13.92 30.62 7.41
CA LEU A 10 13.76 29.75 6.24
C LEU A 10 14.70 28.53 6.31
N LEU A 11 15.97 28.76 6.70
CA LEU A 11 16.95 27.68 6.84
C LEU A 11 16.57 26.69 7.95
N LEU A 12 16.01 27.19 9.06
CA LEU A 12 15.47 26.34 10.14
C LEU A 12 14.30 25.48 9.65
N LEU A 13 13.38 26.04 8.87
CA LEU A 13 12.24 25.31 8.30
C LEU A 13 12.68 24.25 7.30
N ILE A 14 13.65 24.57 6.44
CA ILE A 14 14.25 23.59 5.53
C ILE A 14 14.88 22.46 6.34
N LEU A 15 15.70 22.77 7.36
CA LEU A 15 16.31 21.75 8.21
C LEU A 15 15.25 20.87 8.88
N TRP A 16 14.18 21.47 9.42
CA TRP A 16 13.07 20.75 10.04
C TRP A 16 12.38 19.77 9.07
N ARG A 17 12.08 20.21 7.84
CA ARG A 17 11.46 19.35 6.82
C ARG A 17 12.42 18.27 6.33
N LEU A 18 13.71 18.55 6.21
CA LEU A 18 14.72 17.55 5.86
C LEU A 18 14.90 16.47 6.94
N ILE A 19 14.86 16.85 8.22
CA ILE A 19 14.83 15.88 9.34
C ILE A 19 13.61 14.97 9.20
N SER A 20 12.44 15.53 8.85
CA SER A 20 11.21 14.76 8.66
C SER A 20 11.35 13.71 7.55
N VAL A 21 12.04 14.03 6.45
CA VAL A 21 12.30 13.08 5.34
C VAL A 21 13.13 11.87 5.81
N ILE A 22 14.05 12.07 6.76
CA ILE A 22 14.93 11.01 7.29
C ILE A 22 14.20 10.16 8.34
N VAL A 23 13.39 10.81 9.20
CA VAL A 23 12.63 10.15 10.27
C VAL A 23 11.47 9.35 9.70
N VAL A 24 10.73 9.91 8.74
CA VAL A 24 9.63 9.20 8.08
C VAL A 24 10.24 8.28 7.03
N ARG A 25 10.28 6.98 7.33
CA ARG A 25 10.70 5.93 6.41
C ARG A 25 9.53 5.13 5.85
N THR A 26 8.35 5.27 6.47
CA THR A 26 7.18 4.43 6.19
C THR A 26 5.95 5.30 5.96
N ALA A 27 5.83 5.84 4.76
CA ALA A 27 4.58 6.40 4.27
C ALA A 27 4.00 5.39 3.27
N HIS A 28 3.26 4.40 3.77
CA HIS A 28 2.51 3.49 2.88
C HIS A 28 1.27 4.23 2.36
N VAL A 29 1.52 5.17 1.47
CA VAL A 29 0.50 5.86 0.68
C VAL A 29 0.74 5.42 -0.75
N PRO A 30 0.20 4.27 -1.17
CA PRO A 30 0.48 3.72 -2.49
C PRO A 30 0.20 4.71 -3.61
N ASP A 31 -0.82 5.56 -3.47
CA ASP A 31 -1.13 6.63 -4.43
C ASP A 31 0.06 7.58 -4.68
N GLU A 32 0.91 7.86 -3.69
CA GLU A 32 2.11 8.69 -3.89
C GLU A 32 3.03 8.09 -4.95
N TYR A 33 3.23 6.78 -4.94
CA TYR A 33 4.12 6.12 -5.90
C TYR A 33 3.46 6.01 -7.27
N TRP A 34 2.22 5.53 -7.32
CA TRP A 34 1.53 5.22 -8.57
C TRP A 34 1.01 6.44 -9.33
N GLN A 35 0.75 7.55 -8.63
CA GLN A 35 0.34 8.82 -9.25
C GLN A 35 1.50 9.81 -9.40
N SER A 36 2.72 9.48 -8.95
CA SER A 36 3.87 10.36 -9.15
C SER A 36 5.16 9.65 -9.56
N LEU A 37 5.76 8.84 -8.67
CA LEU A 37 7.11 8.32 -8.89
C LEU A 37 7.20 7.31 -10.04
N GLU A 38 6.21 6.42 -10.19
CA GLU A 38 6.17 5.43 -11.28
C GLU A 38 6.01 6.11 -12.64
N VAL A 39 5.13 7.10 -12.70
CA VAL A 39 4.88 7.89 -13.91
C VAL A 39 6.12 8.69 -14.29
N ALA A 40 6.74 9.36 -13.31
CA ALA A 40 7.97 10.11 -13.49
C ALA A 40 9.14 9.21 -13.92
N HIS A 41 9.24 8.01 -13.35
CA HIS A 41 10.22 7.00 -13.74
C HIS A 41 10.05 6.60 -15.20
N ARG A 42 8.82 6.24 -15.62
CA ARG A 42 8.56 5.89 -17.02
C ARG A 42 8.86 7.04 -17.99
N LEU A 43 8.49 8.27 -17.63
CA LEU A 43 8.81 9.47 -18.44
C LEU A 43 10.32 9.71 -18.58
N ALA A 44 11.10 9.38 -17.54
CA ALA A 44 12.54 9.59 -17.55
C ALA A 44 13.31 8.48 -18.28
N PHE A 45 12.97 7.21 -18.03
CA PHE A 45 13.74 6.05 -18.46
C PHE A 45 13.11 5.26 -19.63
N GLY A 46 11.84 5.53 -19.96
CA GLY A 46 11.15 4.89 -21.08
C GLY A 46 10.53 3.52 -20.79
N TYR A 47 10.71 2.98 -19.58
CA TYR A 47 10.08 1.73 -19.13
C TYR A 47 9.38 1.90 -17.78
N GLY A 48 8.41 1.03 -17.51
CA GLY A 48 7.59 1.03 -16.31
C GLY A 48 6.10 0.91 -16.60
N TYR A 49 5.28 0.87 -15.54
CA TYR A 49 3.83 0.71 -15.64
C TYR A 49 3.10 2.07 -15.60
N LEU A 50 2.03 2.22 -16.38
CA LEU A 50 1.09 3.32 -16.25
C LEU A 50 -0.27 2.74 -15.90
N THR A 51 -0.90 3.28 -14.87
CA THR A 51 -2.28 2.92 -14.52
C THR A 51 -3.26 3.44 -15.55
N TRP A 52 -4.45 2.85 -15.54
CA TRP A 52 -5.55 3.22 -16.44
C TRP A 52 -5.91 4.72 -16.37
N GLU A 53 -5.68 5.38 -15.23
CA GLU A 53 -5.93 6.83 -15.06
C GLU A 53 -5.08 7.68 -16.03
N TRP A 54 -3.86 7.23 -16.30
CA TRP A 54 -2.93 7.91 -17.20
C TRP A 54 -3.16 7.56 -18.66
N THR A 55 -3.65 6.34 -18.94
CA THR A 55 -3.99 5.92 -20.31
C THR A 55 -5.29 6.60 -20.79
N THR A 56 -6.24 6.81 -19.88
CA THR A 56 -7.49 7.56 -20.12
C THR A 56 -7.32 9.08 -20.01
N MET A 57 -6.12 9.55 -19.66
CA MET A 57 -5.75 10.98 -19.58
C MET A 57 -6.60 11.81 -18.60
N ILE A 58 -7.10 11.22 -17.52
CA ILE A 58 -7.88 11.94 -16.49
C ILE A 58 -6.99 12.68 -15.47
N ARG A 59 -5.68 12.42 -15.46
CA ARG A 59 -4.70 13.03 -14.55
C ARG A 59 -3.76 14.00 -15.27
N SER A 60 -3.34 15.05 -14.56
CA SER A 60 -2.33 16.00 -15.06
C SER A 60 -0.91 15.48 -14.87
N TYR A 61 -0.12 15.50 -15.95
CA TYR A 61 1.30 15.16 -15.93
C TYR A 61 2.19 16.23 -15.30
N MET A 62 1.67 17.40 -14.94
CA MET A 62 2.46 18.54 -14.42
C MET A 62 3.36 18.13 -13.26
N TYR A 63 2.81 17.40 -12.29
CA TYR A 63 3.55 17.01 -11.09
C TYR A 63 4.58 15.89 -11.35
N PRO A 64 4.23 14.74 -11.97
CA PRO A 64 5.22 13.73 -12.35
C PRO A 64 6.30 14.25 -13.30
N PHE A 65 5.96 15.21 -14.17
CA PHE A 65 6.91 15.78 -15.12
C PHE A 65 8.06 16.50 -14.42
N LEU A 66 7.79 17.29 -13.36
CA LEU A 66 8.84 17.93 -12.56
C LEU A 66 9.80 16.91 -11.94
N ILE A 67 9.26 15.79 -11.42
CA ILE A 67 10.08 14.71 -10.86
C ILE A 67 10.89 14.01 -11.96
N SER A 68 10.31 13.82 -13.15
CA SER A 68 11.00 13.19 -14.29
C SER A 68 12.22 13.99 -14.76
N ILE A 69 12.18 15.32 -14.66
CA ILE A 69 13.34 16.19 -14.95
C ILE A 69 14.49 15.88 -13.98
N LEU A 70 14.18 15.73 -12.68
CA LEU A 70 15.17 15.37 -11.67
C LEU A 70 15.81 14.01 -11.99
N TYR A 71 14.99 13.01 -12.35
CA TYR A 71 15.49 11.69 -12.75
C TYR A 71 16.35 11.73 -14.02
N ARG A 72 15.97 12.51 -15.04
CA ARG A 72 16.77 12.69 -16.25
C ARG A 72 18.12 13.35 -15.97
N ILE A 73 18.17 14.31 -15.04
CA ILE A 73 19.42 14.92 -14.59
C ILE A 73 20.29 13.85 -13.92
N LEU A 74 19.75 13.04 -13.01
CA LEU A 74 20.50 11.96 -12.36
C LEU A 74 21.03 10.93 -13.36
N ALA A 75 20.19 10.51 -14.30
CA ALA A 75 20.56 9.56 -15.35
C ALA A 75 21.68 10.11 -16.25
N LYS A 76 21.65 11.41 -16.57
CA LYS A 76 22.69 12.08 -17.37
C LYS A 76 24.06 12.04 -16.69
N PHE A 77 24.09 12.07 -15.36
CA PHE A 77 25.33 11.98 -14.57
C PHE A 77 25.66 10.55 -14.12
N SER A 78 24.88 9.54 -14.53
CA SER A 78 25.03 8.14 -14.07
C SER A 78 24.97 8.01 -12.55
N LEU A 79 24.10 8.81 -11.91
CA LEU A 79 23.84 8.81 -10.46
C LEU A 79 22.44 8.27 -10.14
N ASP A 80 21.86 7.47 -11.03
CA ASP A 80 20.55 6.83 -10.97
C ASP A 80 20.49 5.65 -9.97
N TYR A 81 21.15 5.79 -8.82
CA TYR A 81 21.00 4.86 -7.72
C TYR A 81 19.58 4.94 -7.15
N MET A 82 18.99 3.78 -6.84
CA MET A 82 17.65 3.67 -6.23
C MET A 82 17.46 4.56 -4.99
N LEU A 83 18.49 4.69 -4.14
CA LEU A 83 18.42 5.56 -2.96
C LEU A 83 18.24 7.03 -3.37
N LEU A 84 18.91 7.48 -4.42
CA LEU A 84 18.82 8.87 -4.87
C LEU A 84 17.50 9.11 -5.60
N LEU A 85 17.03 8.15 -6.41
CA LEU A 85 15.73 8.21 -7.08
C LEU A 85 14.57 8.26 -6.06
N THR A 86 14.67 7.57 -4.93
CA THR A 86 13.63 7.59 -3.89
C THR A 86 13.75 8.79 -2.94
N MET A 87 14.97 9.25 -2.62
CA MET A 87 15.16 10.36 -1.67
C MET A 87 15.06 11.74 -2.30
N LEU A 88 15.51 11.92 -3.55
CA LEU A 88 15.55 13.23 -4.20
C LEU A 88 14.17 13.88 -4.35
N PRO A 89 13.10 13.18 -4.80
CA PRO A 89 11.76 13.76 -4.87
C PRO A 89 11.26 14.20 -3.50
N ARG A 90 11.58 13.45 -2.44
CA ARG A 90 11.19 13.75 -1.06
C ARG A 90 11.91 14.99 -0.53
N VAL A 91 13.21 15.12 -0.83
CA VAL A 91 14.00 16.32 -0.50
C VAL A 91 13.46 17.54 -1.25
N PHE A 92 13.15 17.40 -2.55
CA PHE A 92 12.57 18.45 -3.35
C PHE A 92 11.22 18.93 -2.78
N GLN A 93 10.31 17.99 -2.50
CA GLN A 93 9.03 18.29 -1.84
C GLN A 93 9.22 18.96 -0.47
N ALA A 94 10.17 18.49 0.34
CA ALA A 94 10.46 19.05 1.66
C ALA A 94 10.91 20.53 1.58
N ILE A 95 11.73 20.88 0.58
CA ILE A 95 12.16 22.26 0.34
C ILE A 95 10.98 23.13 -0.11
N LEU A 96 10.13 22.63 -1.02
CA LEU A 96 8.93 23.36 -1.46
C LEU A 96 7.97 23.61 -0.31
N VAL A 97 7.72 22.61 0.53
CA VAL A 97 6.85 22.73 1.71
C VAL A 97 7.46 23.69 2.73
N ALA A 98 8.77 23.63 2.99
CA ALA A 98 9.45 24.58 3.88
C ALA A 98 9.34 26.02 3.38
N TYR A 99 9.44 26.23 2.07
CA TYR A 99 9.24 27.54 1.46
C TYR A 99 7.79 28.00 1.58
N ALA A 100 6.81 27.11 1.34
CA ALA A 100 5.39 27.41 1.52
C ALA A 100 5.08 27.81 2.98
N ASP A 101 5.59 27.06 3.97
CA ASP A 101 5.47 27.37 5.39
C ASP A 101 6.04 28.76 5.72
N TYR A 102 7.21 29.10 5.16
CA TYR A 102 7.84 30.40 5.34
C TYR A 102 6.99 31.54 4.75
N ARG A 103 6.50 31.39 3.51
CA ARG A 103 5.64 32.41 2.87
C ARG A 103 4.32 32.57 3.61
N PHE A 104 3.76 31.48 4.11
CA PHE A 104 2.54 31.50 4.91
C PHE A 104 2.75 32.19 6.26
N TYR A 105 3.90 31.98 6.90
CA TYR A 105 4.29 32.73 8.09
C TYR A 105 4.46 34.22 7.79
N GLN A 106 5.12 34.60 6.68
CA GLN A 106 5.26 36.00 6.29
C GLN A 106 3.90 36.67 6.06
N TRP A 107 2.93 35.95 5.52
CA TRP A 107 1.59 36.48 5.30
C TRP A 107 0.84 36.71 6.61
N THR A 108 0.95 35.79 7.56
CA THR A 108 0.09 35.77 8.76
C THR A 108 0.74 36.33 10.01
N GLN A 109 2.06 36.42 10.03
CA GLN A 109 2.88 36.92 11.15
C GLN A 109 2.63 36.20 12.49
N ASN A 110 1.96 35.05 12.47
CA ASN A 110 1.57 34.31 13.67
C ASN A 110 2.50 33.11 13.92
N LYS A 111 3.26 33.18 15.01
CA LYS A 111 4.21 32.14 15.43
C LYS A 111 3.53 30.82 15.77
N TRP A 112 2.34 30.86 16.38
CA TRP A 112 1.61 29.66 16.79
C TRP A 112 1.12 28.85 15.61
N MET A 113 0.74 29.54 14.53
CA MET A 113 0.30 28.87 13.31
C MET A 113 1.47 28.19 12.60
N LEU A 114 2.65 28.81 12.59
CA LEU A 114 3.86 28.17 12.08
C LEU A 114 4.23 26.92 12.89
N ILE A 115 4.17 27.00 14.22
CA ILE A 115 4.38 25.84 15.10
C ILE A 115 3.37 24.74 14.77
N SER A 116 2.09 25.08 14.58
CA SER A 116 1.07 24.08 14.22
C SER A 116 1.33 23.42 12.86
N LEU A 117 1.83 24.16 11.87
CA LEU A 117 2.19 23.59 10.56
C LEU A 117 3.42 22.69 10.64
N CYS A 118 4.38 23.02 11.51
CA CYS A 118 5.55 22.18 11.75
C CYS A 118 5.18 20.88 12.49
N LEU A 119 4.15 20.93 13.34
CA LEU A 119 3.61 19.78 14.10
C LEU A 119 2.53 18.98 13.34
N ASN A 120 2.24 19.32 12.08
CA ASN A 120 1.22 18.68 11.24
C ASN A 120 1.34 17.13 11.09
N PRO A 121 2.48 16.44 11.33
CA PRO A 121 2.47 14.97 11.43
C PRO A 121 1.49 14.41 12.48
N PHE A 122 1.15 15.19 13.52
CA PHE A 122 0.16 14.79 14.55
C PHE A 122 -1.31 14.91 14.11
N TRP A 123 -1.61 15.75 13.10
CA TRP A 123 -2.97 15.86 12.56
C TRP A 123 -3.34 14.61 11.75
N TYR A 124 -2.40 14.10 10.96
CA TYR A 124 -2.55 12.85 10.22
C TYR A 124 -2.75 11.65 11.16
N TYR A 125 -2.04 11.62 12.30
CA TYR A 125 -2.22 10.62 13.36
C TYR A 125 -3.65 10.63 13.93
N TYR A 126 -4.22 11.81 14.20
CA TYR A 126 -5.60 11.93 14.65
C TYR A 126 -6.60 11.46 13.59
N CYS A 127 -6.45 11.87 12.33
CA CYS A 127 -7.36 11.42 11.26
C CYS A 127 -7.26 9.91 11.00
N TYR A 128 -6.05 9.33 11.07
CA TYR A 128 -5.80 7.90 10.90
C TYR A 128 -6.42 7.05 12.03
N CYS A 129 -6.25 7.46 13.30
CA CYS A 129 -6.83 6.74 14.43
C CYS A 129 -8.37 6.75 14.47
N TYR A 130 -9.01 7.76 13.86
CA TYR A 130 -10.47 7.90 13.88
C TYR A 130 -11.17 7.46 12.59
N GLY A 131 -10.43 7.06 11.54
CA GLY A 131 -11.00 6.50 10.30
C GLY A 131 -11.99 7.41 9.58
N MET A 132 -11.96 8.72 9.84
CA MET A 132 -12.92 9.69 9.31
C MET A 132 -12.22 11.04 9.06
N PHE A 133 -12.57 11.72 7.96
CA PHE A 133 -12.16 13.10 7.72
C PHE A 133 -12.93 14.01 8.66
N VAL A 134 -12.38 14.23 9.86
CA VAL A 134 -13.00 15.14 10.83
C VAL A 134 -12.56 16.56 10.47
N ILE A 135 -13.53 17.43 10.13
CA ILE A 135 -13.31 18.88 10.08
C ILE A 135 -13.09 19.34 11.53
N THR A 136 -11.85 19.24 12.00
CA THR A 136 -11.38 19.53 13.37
C THR A 136 -10.87 20.96 13.61
N PRO A 137 -11.50 22.07 13.18
CA PRO A 137 -11.20 23.33 13.82
C PRO A 137 -11.87 23.40 15.20
N TRP A 138 -13.20 23.31 15.28
CA TRP A 138 -13.91 23.75 16.48
C TRP A 138 -13.89 22.76 17.65
N LYS A 139 -14.22 21.48 17.44
CA LYS A 139 -14.26 20.49 18.56
C LYS A 139 -12.87 20.16 19.11
N PHE A 140 -11.86 20.12 18.24
CA PHE A 140 -10.47 19.93 18.66
C PHE A 140 -9.94 21.18 19.37
N PHE A 141 -10.15 22.38 18.84
CA PHE A 141 -9.79 23.63 19.51
C PHE A 141 -10.50 23.79 20.85
N HIS A 142 -11.81 23.58 20.90
CA HIS A 142 -12.60 23.67 22.13
C HIS A 142 -12.11 22.68 23.20
N THR A 143 -11.78 21.44 22.82
CA THR A 143 -11.37 20.42 23.81
C THR A 143 -9.89 20.52 24.20
N ASN A 144 -9.00 20.76 23.24
CA ASN A 144 -7.56 20.83 23.50
C ASN A 144 -7.09 22.21 23.97
N VAL A 145 -7.66 23.30 23.44
CA VAL A 145 -7.26 24.68 23.78
C VAL A 145 -8.14 25.26 24.90
N LEU A 146 -9.47 25.17 24.81
CA LEU A 146 -10.35 25.75 25.85
C LEU A 146 -10.49 24.87 27.11
N ARG A 147 -10.56 23.55 26.97
CA ARG A 147 -10.67 22.61 28.10
C ARG A 147 -9.32 22.06 28.59
N ASN A 148 -8.21 22.47 27.98
CA ASN A 148 -6.85 22.09 28.39
C ASN A 148 -6.61 20.56 28.51
N VAL A 149 -7.43 19.73 27.84
CA VAL A 149 -7.33 18.26 27.90
C VAL A 149 -6.05 17.77 27.22
N GLY A 150 -5.59 18.52 26.22
CA GLY A 150 -4.31 18.29 25.54
C GLY A 150 -3.11 18.36 26.48
N ASN A 151 -3.18 19.11 27.59
CA ASN A 151 -2.10 19.14 28.60
C ASN A 151 -1.96 17.80 29.32
N THR A 152 -3.03 17.03 29.51
CA THR A 152 -2.95 15.73 30.18
C THR A 152 -2.21 14.71 29.32
N TYR A 153 -2.54 14.59 28.04
CA TYR A 153 -1.85 13.67 27.12
C TYR A 153 -0.50 14.20 26.65
N GLY A 154 -0.38 15.52 26.48
CA GLY A 154 0.83 16.22 26.02
C GLY A 154 1.91 16.39 27.10
N ILE A 155 1.57 16.51 28.39
CA ILE A 155 2.55 16.63 29.48
C ILE A 155 2.79 15.29 30.18
N LYS A 156 1.77 14.44 30.38
CA LYS A 156 1.94 13.16 31.12
C LYS A 156 2.33 11.98 30.24
N HIS A 157 2.02 12.02 28.93
CA HIS A 157 2.23 10.89 28.02
C HIS A 157 2.98 11.27 26.74
N TRP A 158 3.81 12.32 26.77
CA TRP A 158 4.62 12.73 25.61
C TRP A 158 5.56 11.61 25.14
N LEU A 159 6.15 10.84 26.07
CA LEU A 159 6.98 9.68 25.74
C LEU A 159 6.20 8.63 24.93
N CYS A 160 4.97 8.30 25.32
CA CYS A 160 4.14 7.34 24.60
C CYS A 160 3.82 7.84 23.18
N ASN A 161 3.50 9.13 23.01
CA ASN A 161 3.25 9.72 21.70
C ASN A 161 4.49 9.72 20.82
N ILE A 162 5.68 9.98 21.37
CA ILE A 162 6.93 9.87 20.63
C ILE A 162 7.19 8.42 20.21
N ILE A 163 7.03 7.45 21.11
CA ILE A 163 7.25 6.02 20.79
C ILE A 163 6.30 5.57 19.69
N ILE A 164 5.01 5.88 19.79
CA ILE A 164 4.00 5.54 18.77
C ILE A 164 4.30 6.26 17.45
N GLY A 165 4.62 7.55 17.50
CA GLY A 165 4.98 8.32 16.30
C GLY A 165 6.21 7.77 15.60
N LEU A 166 7.24 7.36 16.35
CA LEU A 166 8.44 6.71 15.83
C LEU A 166 8.12 5.33 15.24
N PHE A 167 7.28 4.53 15.88
CA PHE A 167 6.83 3.25 15.35
C PHE A 167 6.10 3.42 14.01
N ILE A 168 5.12 4.32 13.95
CA ILE A 168 4.33 4.58 12.73
C ILE A 168 5.21 5.16 11.62
N SER A 169 6.20 6.00 11.96
CA SER A 169 7.06 6.66 10.99
C SER A 169 8.21 5.80 10.49
N MET A 170 8.65 4.78 11.23
CA MET A 170 9.85 4.00 10.88
C MET A 170 9.61 2.50 10.66
N ILE A 171 8.53 1.94 11.18
CA ILE A 171 8.31 0.48 11.26
C ILE A 171 6.99 0.08 10.62
N HIS A 172 5.88 0.74 10.98
CA HIS A 172 4.55 0.40 10.49
C HIS A 172 4.46 0.49 8.96
N GLN A 173 3.97 -0.57 8.32
CA GLN A 173 3.81 -0.71 6.87
C GLN A 173 5.11 -0.62 6.05
N ARG A 174 6.29 -0.79 6.68
CA ARG A 174 7.59 -0.74 5.98
C ARG A 174 7.83 -1.89 5.01
N GLY A 175 7.24 -3.05 5.29
CA GLY A 175 7.58 -4.31 4.63
C GLY A 175 7.55 -4.25 3.11
N THR A 176 6.58 -3.52 2.52
CA THR A 176 6.43 -3.40 1.07
C THR A 176 7.58 -2.67 0.40
N LEU A 177 8.27 -1.75 1.09
CA LEU A 177 9.47 -1.09 0.59
C LEU A 177 10.70 -1.99 0.73
N THR A 178 10.86 -2.63 1.90
CA THR A 178 12.01 -3.50 2.16
C THR A 178 12.02 -4.72 1.24
N ILE A 179 10.85 -5.33 0.98
CA ILE A 179 10.77 -6.52 0.11
C ILE A 179 11.19 -6.21 -1.33
N MET A 180 10.90 -5.00 -1.82
CA MET A 180 11.32 -4.56 -3.16
C MET A 180 12.83 -4.30 -3.22
N ALA A 181 13.43 -3.79 -2.15
CA ALA A 181 14.89 -3.68 -2.04
C ALA A 181 15.56 -5.08 -2.03
N ASN A 182 14.97 -6.05 -1.32
CA ASN A 182 15.47 -7.43 -1.30
C ASN A 182 15.37 -8.08 -2.69
N LEU A 183 14.23 -7.91 -3.37
CA LEU A 183 14.04 -8.38 -4.74
C LEU A 183 15.08 -7.77 -5.69
N ARG A 184 15.31 -6.46 -5.62
CA ARG A 184 16.33 -5.76 -6.42
C ARG A 184 17.72 -6.37 -6.24
N ASN A 185 18.12 -6.60 -4.99
CA ASN A 185 19.42 -7.15 -4.66
C ASN A 185 19.59 -8.57 -5.22
N GLU A 186 18.55 -9.40 -5.14
CA GLU A 186 18.58 -10.76 -5.71
C GLU A 186 18.66 -10.76 -7.24
N ILE A 187 17.91 -9.88 -7.91
CA ILE A 187 17.97 -9.76 -9.38
C ILE A 187 19.36 -9.27 -9.81
N THR A 188 19.87 -8.22 -9.17
CA THR A 188 21.19 -7.64 -9.48
C THR A 188 22.31 -8.65 -9.25
N ARG A 189 22.18 -9.52 -8.24
CA ARG A 189 23.17 -10.57 -7.94
C ARG A 189 23.13 -11.72 -8.94
N THR A 190 21.96 -12.06 -9.45
CA THR A 190 21.79 -13.19 -10.37
C THR A 190 22.09 -12.82 -11.83
N ASN A 191 22.11 -11.53 -12.19
CA ASN A 191 22.36 -11.04 -13.55
C ASN A 191 21.49 -11.72 -14.62
N THR A 192 20.32 -12.19 -14.23
CA THR A 192 19.44 -12.94 -15.12
C THR A 192 18.54 -11.95 -15.86
N SER A 193 18.67 -11.88 -17.19
CA SER A 193 17.83 -11.05 -18.06
C SER A 193 16.39 -11.56 -18.21
N LEU A 194 16.12 -12.79 -17.78
CA LEU A 194 14.83 -13.49 -17.89
C LEU A 194 14.19 -13.75 -16.52
N THR A 195 14.10 -12.72 -15.68
CA THR A 195 13.36 -12.82 -14.42
C THR A 195 11.93 -12.29 -14.60
N ASP A 196 10.96 -13.18 -14.41
CA ASP A 196 9.56 -12.79 -14.27
C ASP A 196 9.17 -12.80 -12.79
N THR A 197 8.54 -11.73 -12.33
CA THR A 197 8.09 -11.58 -10.94
C THR A 197 6.58 -11.47 -10.88
N LEU A 198 5.95 -12.25 -10.01
CA LEU A 198 4.53 -12.19 -9.73
C LEU A 198 4.27 -11.60 -8.34
N ILE A 199 3.46 -10.54 -8.26
CA ILE A 199 3.07 -9.88 -7.01
C ILE A 199 1.59 -10.15 -6.75
N LEU A 200 1.32 -11.00 -5.75
CA LEU A 200 -0.01 -11.39 -5.28
C LEU A 200 -0.34 -10.65 -3.99
N THR A 201 -0.38 -9.33 -4.09
CA THR A 201 -0.75 -8.43 -2.99
C THR A 201 -1.95 -7.60 -3.40
N PRO A 202 -2.65 -6.93 -2.45
CA PRO A 202 -3.63 -5.93 -2.81
C PRO A 202 -3.06 -4.96 -3.82
N CYS A 203 -3.91 -4.58 -4.77
CA CYS A 203 -3.61 -3.66 -5.84
C CYS A 203 -2.88 -2.42 -5.32
N HIS A 204 -1.83 -2.02 -6.05
CA HIS A 204 -1.01 -0.85 -5.74
C HIS A 204 -0.27 -0.88 -4.38
N SER A 205 -0.32 -1.95 -3.58
CA SER A 205 0.29 -1.96 -2.23
C SER A 205 1.82 -1.94 -2.21
N THR A 206 2.48 -2.20 -3.33
CA THR A 206 3.94 -2.17 -3.43
C THR A 206 4.36 -1.18 -4.51
N PRO A 207 5.47 -0.42 -4.31
CA PRO A 207 6.05 0.32 -5.41
C PRO A 207 6.65 -0.64 -6.45
N LEU A 208 6.77 -0.20 -7.70
CA LEU A 208 7.34 -0.98 -8.78
C LEU A 208 8.70 -0.39 -9.20
N TYR A 209 8.79 0.14 -10.41
CA TYR A 209 10.04 0.46 -11.09
C TYR A 209 10.70 1.70 -10.47
N SER A 210 9.93 2.58 -9.84
CA SER A 210 10.50 3.72 -9.11
C SER A 210 11.41 3.29 -7.94
N HIS A 211 11.17 2.12 -7.36
CA HIS A 211 11.95 1.57 -6.24
C HIS A 211 12.79 0.35 -6.62
N LEU A 212 12.39 -0.38 -7.67
CA LEU A 212 13.18 -1.49 -8.18
C LEU A 212 14.33 -0.98 -9.07
N HIS A 213 14.03 -0.04 -9.96
CA HIS A 213 14.95 0.51 -10.97
C HIS A 213 15.74 -0.57 -11.72
N VAL A 214 15.06 -1.64 -12.12
CA VAL A 214 15.58 -2.69 -13.02
C VAL A 214 14.49 -3.01 -14.03
N ASN A 215 14.86 -3.15 -15.31
CA ASN A 215 13.93 -3.45 -16.38
C ASN A 215 13.66 -4.96 -16.48
N ILE A 216 12.74 -5.46 -15.65
CA ILE A 216 12.30 -6.86 -15.64
C ILE A 216 10.79 -6.96 -15.86
N SER A 217 10.32 -8.15 -16.27
CA SER A 217 8.88 -8.42 -16.34
C SER A 217 8.31 -8.57 -14.94
N ILE A 218 7.28 -7.78 -14.63
CA ILE A 218 6.52 -7.86 -13.38
C ILE A 218 5.04 -7.94 -13.71
N ARG A 219 4.38 -8.99 -13.24
CA ARG A 219 2.93 -9.10 -13.18
C ARG A 219 2.45 -8.88 -11.76
N PHE A 220 1.43 -8.08 -11.58
CA PHE A 220 0.78 -7.83 -10.30
C PHE A 220 -0.72 -7.78 -10.50
N LEU A 221 -1.49 -8.00 -9.43
CA LEU A 221 -2.95 -7.95 -9.49
C LEU A 221 -3.44 -6.54 -9.77
N THR A 222 -4.20 -6.38 -10.85
CA THR A 222 -4.78 -5.10 -11.27
C THR A 222 -6.18 -4.90 -10.68
N CYS A 223 -6.56 -3.64 -10.47
CA CYS A 223 -7.89 -3.25 -9.98
C CYS A 223 -8.50 -2.16 -10.87
N GLU A 224 -8.50 -2.43 -12.18
CA GLU A 224 -9.03 -1.48 -13.14
C GLU A 224 -10.55 -1.37 -12.97
N PRO A 225 -11.13 -0.18 -13.10
CA PRO A 225 -12.59 -0.03 -13.12
C PRO A 225 -13.15 -0.64 -14.40
N ASN A 226 -14.47 -0.79 -14.45
CA ASN A 226 -15.18 -1.31 -15.62
C ASN A 226 -15.18 -0.32 -16.81
N LEU A 227 -14.04 -0.18 -17.49
CA LEU A 227 -13.88 0.72 -18.64
C LEU A 227 -14.70 0.25 -19.87
N SER A 228 -15.00 -1.04 -19.94
CA SER A 228 -15.75 -1.67 -21.03
C SER A 228 -17.26 -1.78 -20.79
N ASN A 229 -17.78 -1.25 -19.67
CA ASN A 229 -19.19 -1.36 -19.27
C ASN A 229 -19.75 -2.79 -19.35
N THR A 230 -18.93 -3.79 -19.00
CA THR A 230 -19.37 -5.19 -18.96
C THR A 230 -20.31 -5.42 -17.77
N GLU A 231 -21.42 -6.14 -17.97
CA GLU A 231 -22.32 -6.49 -16.88
C GLU A 231 -21.63 -7.37 -15.84
N ASN A 232 -21.92 -7.14 -14.55
CA ASN A 232 -21.33 -7.88 -13.42
C ASN A 232 -19.80 -7.92 -13.42
N TYR A 233 -19.14 -6.82 -13.82
CA TYR A 233 -17.69 -6.69 -13.78
C TYR A 233 -17.14 -6.84 -12.36
N ILE A 234 -16.11 -7.68 -12.23
CA ILE A 234 -15.29 -7.86 -11.03
C ILE A 234 -13.85 -7.72 -11.49
N ASP A 235 -13.05 -6.90 -10.83
CA ASP A 235 -11.65 -6.71 -11.20
C ASP A 235 -10.77 -7.93 -10.87
N GLU A 236 -9.57 -7.98 -11.46
CA GLU A 236 -8.65 -9.12 -11.32
C GLU A 236 -8.26 -9.37 -9.85
N ALA A 237 -8.02 -8.32 -9.07
CA ALA A 237 -7.66 -8.45 -7.67
C ALA A 237 -8.82 -9.04 -6.85
N ASP A 238 -10.05 -8.54 -7.03
CA ASP A 238 -11.22 -9.08 -6.35
C ASP A 238 -11.51 -10.54 -6.74
N GLN A 239 -11.34 -10.91 -8.01
CA GLN A 239 -11.43 -12.32 -8.45
C GLN A 239 -10.39 -13.20 -7.75
N PHE A 240 -9.15 -12.73 -7.65
CA PHE A 240 -8.08 -13.45 -6.97
C PHE A 240 -8.36 -13.62 -5.47
N PHE A 241 -8.79 -12.56 -4.78
CA PHE A 241 -9.07 -12.62 -3.35
C PHE A 241 -10.37 -13.36 -2.99
N ALA A 242 -11.27 -13.57 -3.96
CA ALA A 242 -12.43 -14.44 -3.78
C ALA A 242 -12.04 -15.92 -3.75
N ASN A 243 -11.10 -16.36 -4.61
CA ASN A 243 -10.54 -17.72 -4.57
C ASN A 243 -9.16 -17.78 -5.26
N ALA A 244 -8.09 -17.66 -4.46
CA ALA A 244 -6.74 -17.52 -5.00
C ALA A 244 -6.26 -18.81 -5.67
N THR A 245 -6.68 -19.97 -5.16
CA THR A 245 -6.26 -21.28 -5.68
C THR A 245 -6.82 -21.57 -7.07
N VAL A 246 -8.08 -21.24 -7.32
CA VAL A 246 -8.72 -21.40 -8.64
C VAL A 246 -8.11 -20.41 -9.62
N TRP A 247 -7.96 -19.15 -9.22
CA TRP A 247 -7.36 -18.13 -10.06
C TRP A 247 -5.95 -18.49 -10.53
N LEU A 248 -5.09 -18.99 -9.63
CA LEU A 248 -3.74 -19.45 -9.97
C LEU A 248 -3.75 -20.65 -10.91
N ARG A 249 -4.68 -21.59 -10.71
CA ARG A 249 -4.82 -22.75 -11.59
C ARG A 249 -5.17 -22.32 -13.01
N ASP A 250 -6.12 -21.41 -13.16
CA ASP A 250 -6.59 -20.99 -14.49
C ASP A 250 -5.57 -20.10 -15.21
N ASN A 251 -4.85 -19.25 -14.48
CA ASN A 251 -3.88 -18.32 -15.07
C ASN A 251 -2.51 -18.93 -15.37
N TYR A 252 -2.07 -19.94 -14.60
CA TYR A 252 -0.70 -20.46 -14.68
C TYR A 252 -0.59 -21.96 -14.91
N ILE A 253 -1.54 -22.76 -14.40
CA ILE A 253 -1.46 -24.23 -14.51
C ILE A 253 -2.13 -24.70 -15.80
N ASN A 254 -3.37 -24.27 -16.03
CA ASN A 254 -4.17 -24.65 -17.20
C ASN A 254 -3.72 -23.91 -18.47
N ASN A 255 -3.01 -22.79 -18.32
CA ASN A 255 -2.57 -21.99 -19.45
C ASN A 255 -1.16 -22.38 -19.91
N ALA A 256 -1.10 -23.32 -20.87
CA ALA A 256 0.17 -23.85 -21.40
C ALA A 256 1.07 -22.80 -22.09
N LYS A 257 0.57 -21.58 -22.34
CA LYS A 257 1.35 -20.48 -22.93
C LYS A 257 2.14 -19.68 -21.89
N VAL A 258 1.80 -19.81 -20.60
CA VAL A 258 2.37 -18.99 -19.52
C VAL A 258 3.40 -19.81 -18.76
N MET A 259 4.61 -19.27 -18.63
CA MET A 259 5.61 -19.85 -17.74
C MET A 259 5.34 -19.46 -16.30
N LEU A 260 5.70 -20.33 -15.36
CA LEU A 260 5.68 -19.97 -13.94
C LEU A 260 6.61 -18.76 -13.70
N PRO A 261 6.29 -17.90 -12.73
CA PRO A 261 7.15 -16.79 -12.35
C PRO A 261 8.41 -17.30 -11.64
N THR A 262 9.49 -16.51 -11.70
CA THR A 262 10.75 -16.81 -11.00
C THR A 262 10.67 -16.39 -9.53
N TYR A 263 10.06 -15.24 -9.28
CA TYR A 263 9.84 -14.69 -7.95
C TYR A 263 8.35 -14.49 -7.69
N VAL A 264 7.92 -14.76 -6.45
CA VAL A 264 6.55 -14.51 -6.01
C VAL A 264 6.57 -13.67 -4.73
N ILE A 265 5.86 -12.55 -4.73
CA ILE A 265 5.65 -11.71 -3.54
C ILE A 265 4.20 -11.86 -3.08
N VAL A 266 4.00 -12.13 -1.80
CA VAL A 266 2.67 -12.38 -1.24
C VAL A 266 2.64 -12.04 0.26
N PHE A 267 1.48 -11.65 0.79
CA PHE A 267 1.29 -11.53 2.24
C PHE A 267 1.10 -12.89 2.90
N ASP A 268 1.54 -13.04 4.16
CA ASP A 268 1.43 -14.30 4.91
C ASP A 268 0.01 -14.87 4.99
N LYS A 269 -1.00 -14.00 5.12
CA LYS A 269 -2.43 -14.37 5.05
C LYS A 269 -2.76 -15.15 3.77
N VAL A 270 -2.38 -14.62 2.61
CA VAL A 270 -2.64 -15.24 1.30
C VAL A 270 -1.73 -16.43 1.07
N ALA A 271 -0.48 -16.38 1.54
CA ALA A 271 0.48 -17.48 1.41
C ALA A 271 -0.03 -18.79 2.03
N SER A 272 -0.78 -18.72 3.13
CA SER A 272 -1.41 -19.90 3.73
C SER A 272 -2.49 -20.53 2.84
N GLU A 273 -3.22 -19.74 2.07
CA GLU A 273 -4.26 -20.20 1.14
C GLU A 273 -3.66 -20.87 -0.10
N ILE A 274 -2.58 -20.29 -0.64
CA ILE A 274 -1.92 -20.77 -1.87
C ILE A 274 -0.70 -21.67 -1.59
N SER A 275 -0.65 -22.31 -0.42
CA SER A 275 0.50 -23.10 0.03
C SER A 275 0.91 -24.22 -0.95
N GLU A 276 -0.06 -24.83 -1.64
CA GLU A 276 0.21 -25.86 -2.66
C GLU A 276 0.95 -25.29 -3.88
N PHE A 277 0.60 -24.08 -4.31
CA PHE A 277 1.31 -23.37 -5.38
C PHE A 277 2.72 -22.97 -4.95
N LEU A 278 2.88 -22.54 -3.70
CA LEU A 278 4.18 -22.12 -3.15
C LEU A 278 5.12 -23.29 -2.82
N ARG A 279 4.66 -24.54 -2.88
CA ARG A 279 5.48 -25.72 -2.59
C ARG A 279 6.73 -25.85 -3.46
N THR A 280 6.68 -25.32 -4.68
CA THR A 280 7.80 -25.33 -5.65
C THR A 280 8.69 -24.09 -5.53
N TYR A 281 8.45 -23.27 -4.50
CA TYR A 281 9.18 -22.05 -4.23
C TYR A 281 9.80 -22.08 -2.83
N LYS A 282 11.03 -21.59 -2.75
CA LYS A 282 11.76 -21.39 -1.51
C LYS A 282 11.54 -19.98 -1.00
N LEU A 283 11.18 -19.82 0.27
CA LEU A 283 11.13 -18.51 0.93
C LEU A 283 12.55 -17.93 1.05
N ILE A 284 12.75 -16.72 0.52
CA ILE A 284 14.05 -16.03 0.55
C ILE A 284 14.07 -14.80 1.47
N ALA A 285 12.93 -14.12 1.66
CA ALA A 285 12.81 -13.03 2.61
C ALA A 285 11.41 -12.97 3.24
N LYS A 286 11.37 -12.54 4.50
CA LYS A 286 10.16 -12.27 5.26
C LYS A 286 10.33 -10.92 5.94
N GLU A 287 9.50 -9.96 5.58
CA GLU A 287 9.58 -8.59 6.07
C GLU A 287 8.33 -8.24 6.87
N PHE A 288 8.52 -7.60 8.02
CA PHE A 288 7.41 -7.15 8.86
C PHE A 288 6.67 -6.00 8.15
N TYR A 289 5.35 -6.13 8.03
CA TYR A 289 4.50 -5.10 7.49
C TYR A 289 3.77 -4.36 8.61
N THR A 290 2.89 -5.02 9.35
CA THR A 290 2.17 -4.42 10.47
C THR A 290 1.71 -5.50 11.44
N TYR A 291 1.40 -5.15 12.68
CA TYR A 291 0.77 -6.10 13.59
C TYR A 291 -0.60 -6.55 13.08
N ARG A 292 -0.92 -7.83 13.28
CA ARG A 292 -2.17 -8.47 12.87
C ARG A 292 -3.43 -7.76 13.37
N SER A 293 -3.38 -7.17 14.56
CA SER A 293 -4.50 -6.38 15.10
C SER A 293 -4.80 -5.10 14.31
N LEU A 294 -3.85 -4.65 13.48
CA LEU A 294 -3.93 -3.44 12.67
C LEU A 294 -4.08 -3.74 11.16
N THR A 295 -4.10 -5.01 10.74
CA THR A 295 -4.29 -5.37 9.33
C THR A 295 -5.74 -5.16 8.92
N VAL A 296 -5.96 -4.53 7.78
CA VAL A 296 -7.29 -4.33 7.17
C VAL A 296 -7.37 -5.14 5.88
N GLY A 297 -8.52 -5.74 5.59
CA GLY A 297 -8.78 -6.42 4.31
C GLY A 297 -7.84 -7.61 4.03
N ASN A 298 -7.20 -7.61 2.86
CA ASN A 298 -6.36 -8.70 2.37
C ASN A 298 -4.87 -8.55 2.68
N TYR A 299 -4.52 -7.60 3.55
CA TYR A 299 -3.17 -7.42 4.04
C TYR A 299 -2.82 -8.48 5.10
N GLY A 300 -1.53 -8.78 5.21
CA GLY A 300 -0.96 -9.70 6.20
C GLY A 300 -0.07 -9.00 7.22
N GLU A 301 0.40 -9.75 8.21
CA GLU A 301 1.33 -9.24 9.22
C GLU A 301 2.74 -9.08 8.63
N ASN A 302 3.11 -10.00 7.75
CA ASN A 302 4.38 -10.01 7.05
C ASN A 302 4.17 -10.14 5.54
N ILE A 303 5.06 -9.50 4.78
CA ILE A 303 5.18 -9.70 3.34
C ILE A 303 6.35 -10.65 3.06
N LEU A 304 6.13 -11.59 2.16
CA LEU A 304 7.02 -12.72 1.89
C LEU A 304 7.49 -12.65 0.44
N LEU A 305 8.76 -12.98 0.23
CA LEU A 305 9.37 -13.12 -1.09
C LEU A 305 9.86 -14.56 -1.25
N TYR A 306 9.38 -15.19 -2.32
CA TYR A 306 9.66 -16.57 -2.70
C TYR A 306 10.46 -16.61 -4.00
N LYS A 307 11.39 -17.55 -4.12
CA LYS A 307 12.16 -17.85 -5.33
C LYS A 307 11.86 -19.27 -5.78
N ARG A 308 11.56 -19.48 -7.06
CA ARG A 308 11.32 -20.82 -7.62
C ARG A 308 12.56 -21.71 -7.50
N GLU A 309 12.36 -22.98 -7.16
CA GLU A 309 13.45 -23.96 -7.15
C GLU A 309 13.80 -24.43 -8.57
N GLU A 310 15.09 -24.49 -8.89
CA GLU A 310 15.60 -24.95 -10.18
C GLU A 310 15.30 -26.45 -10.33
N GLY A 311 14.34 -26.79 -11.22
CA GLY A 311 13.86 -28.16 -11.45
C GLY A 311 12.33 -28.28 -11.51
N SER A 312 11.59 -27.30 -10.98
CA SER A 312 10.12 -27.27 -11.05
C SER A 312 9.61 -26.48 -12.28
N LEU A 313 9.91 -26.99 -13.48
CA LEU A 313 9.46 -26.34 -14.72
C LEU A 313 7.94 -26.45 -14.92
N ARG A 314 7.27 -27.44 -14.31
CA ARG A 314 5.81 -27.62 -14.32
C ARG A 314 5.30 -28.27 -13.04
N LEU A 315 4.12 -27.86 -12.60
CA LEU A 315 3.36 -28.49 -11.50
C LEU A 315 2.68 -29.76 -12.00
N ASP A 316 3.45 -30.80 -12.33
CA ASP A 316 2.90 -32.07 -12.86
C ASP A 316 2.16 -32.90 -11.79
N LYS A 317 1.98 -32.37 -10.57
CA LYS A 317 1.36 -33.05 -9.42
C LYS A 317 0.49 -32.12 -8.57
N TRP A 318 -0.36 -31.31 -9.20
CA TRP A 318 -1.45 -30.61 -8.52
C TRP A 318 -2.67 -31.53 -8.50
N VAL A 319 -2.86 -32.29 -7.42
CA VAL A 319 -4.08 -33.07 -7.19
C VAL A 319 -4.71 -32.50 -5.93
N PRO A 320 -5.80 -31.72 -6.03
CA PRO A 320 -6.45 -31.21 -4.84
C PRO A 320 -6.90 -32.39 -3.98
N LEU A 321 -6.51 -32.37 -2.70
CA LEU A 321 -7.17 -33.18 -1.69
C LEU A 321 -8.60 -32.63 -1.57
N VAL A 322 -9.49 -33.12 -2.44
CA VAL A 322 -10.92 -33.07 -2.17
C VAL A 322 -11.09 -33.81 -0.85
N SER A 323 -11.35 -33.08 0.22
CA SER A 323 -11.85 -33.65 1.44
C SER A 323 -13.11 -34.42 1.07
N ARG A 324 -13.00 -35.76 1.02
CA ARG A 324 -14.16 -36.63 1.04
C ARG A 324 -14.82 -36.46 2.41
N THR A 325 -15.54 -35.37 2.61
CA THR A 325 -16.67 -35.38 3.54
C THR A 325 -17.66 -36.37 2.94
N ARG A 326 -17.65 -37.59 3.49
CA ARG A 326 -18.72 -38.55 3.33
C ARG A 326 -20.01 -37.83 3.76
N ILE A 327 -20.80 -37.39 2.79
CA ILE A 327 -22.22 -37.16 3.01
C ILE A 327 -22.77 -38.55 3.39
N PRO A 328 -23.32 -38.76 4.59
CA PRO A 328 -24.00 -40.00 4.88
C PRO A 328 -25.25 -40.08 4.00
N ASP A 329 -25.38 -41.15 3.22
CA ASP A 329 -26.63 -41.53 2.58
C ASP A 329 -27.73 -41.65 3.65
N THR A 330 -28.57 -40.63 3.78
CA THR A 330 -29.88 -40.80 4.40
C THR A 330 -30.84 -41.30 3.33
N ARG A 331 -31.04 -42.63 3.33
CA ARG A 331 -32.20 -43.28 2.71
C ARG A 331 -33.48 -42.62 3.25
N CYS A 332 -34.28 -42.03 2.38
CA CYS A 332 -35.68 -41.76 2.67
C CYS A 332 -36.41 -43.11 2.70
N GLY A 333 -36.77 -43.57 3.90
CA GLY A 333 -37.80 -44.59 4.09
C GLY A 333 -39.16 -43.91 3.99
N ASN A 334 -40.02 -44.43 3.11
CA ASN A 334 -41.45 -44.20 3.17
C ASN A 334 -41.96 -44.73 4.51
N ASP A 335 -42.73 -43.94 5.25
CA ASP A 335 -43.93 -44.43 5.93
C ASP A 335 -44.86 -43.25 6.25
N ASN A 336 -46.12 -43.47 5.89
CA ASN A 336 -47.26 -42.65 6.24
C ASN A 336 -47.46 -42.70 7.76
N ASP A 337 -47.59 -41.56 8.43
CA ASP A 337 -48.68 -41.35 9.37
C ASP A 337 -48.79 -39.89 9.84
N SER A 338 -50.04 -39.49 9.96
CA SER A 338 -50.59 -38.18 10.29
C SER A 338 -50.39 -37.75 11.76
N ASN A 339 -50.34 -36.42 11.94
CA ASN A 339 -50.43 -35.63 13.19
C ASN A 339 -49.19 -35.56 14.10
N GLY A 340 -48.48 -34.42 14.02
CA GLY A 340 -47.53 -34.00 15.05
C GLY A 340 -46.81 -32.70 14.69
N THR A 341 -47.21 -31.60 15.34
CA THR A 341 -46.65 -30.24 15.33
C THR A 341 -45.13 -30.13 15.10
N CYS A 342 -44.71 -29.36 14.08
CA CYS A 342 -43.34 -28.87 13.95
C CYS A 342 -43.12 -27.62 14.83
N THR A 343 -42.22 -27.70 15.79
CA THR A 343 -41.70 -26.52 16.53
C THR A 343 -40.21 -26.36 16.29
N SER A 344 -39.86 -25.14 15.92
CA SER A 344 -38.52 -24.65 15.59
C SER A 344 -37.65 -24.41 16.82
N HIS A 345 -36.34 -24.63 16.70
CA HIS A 345 -35.34 -23.83 17.41
C HIS A 345 -34.24 -23.36 16.46
N TYR A 346 -34.56 -22.32 15.68
CA TYR A 346 -33.56 -21.38 15.16
C TYR A 346 -33.79 -20.05 15.89
N ARG A 347 -32.85 -19.68 16.77
CA ARG A 347 -32.79 -18.31 17.27
C ARG A 347 -32.06 -17.46 16.24
N CYS A 348 -32.84 -16.59 15.61
CA CYS A 348 -32.37 -15.33 15.03
C CYS A 348 -31.55 -14.54 16.05
N PHE A 349 -30.41 -14.00 15.60
CA PHE A 349 -30.02 -12.64 15.93
C PHE A 349 -29.33 -12.03 14.70
N GLU A 350 -29.57 -10.74 14.51
CA GLU A 350 -29.02 -9.86 13.48
C GLU A 350 -29.75 -9.79 12.13
N THR A 351 -30.88 -9.08 12.17
CA THR A 351 -31.21 -8.10 11.12
C THR A 351 -31.22 -6.71 11.75
N GLN A 352 -30.74 -5.73 10.97
CA GLN A 352 -30.74 -4.27 11.19
C GLN A 352 -29.48 -3.63 11.81
N LEU A 353 -28.52 -3.28 10.94
CA LEU A 353 -28.30 -1.86 10.62
C LEU A 353 -27.66 -1.73 9.23
N SER A 354 -28.56 -1.67 8.24
CA SER A 354 -28.30 -1.08 6.94
C SER A 354 -28.02 0.42 7.14
N LEU A 355 -26.76 0.82 7.03
CA LEU A 355 -26.39 2.15 6.58
C LEU A 355 -25.53 2.00 5.33
N ARG A 356 -26.22 2.03 4.19
CA ARG A 356 -25.63 2.32 2.88
C ARG A 356 -24.92 3.68 2.97
N SER A 357 -23.61 3.68 3.13
CA SER A 357 -22.79 4.81 2.69
C SER A 357 -22.60 4.68 1.18
N ARG A 358 -23.58 5.17 0.41
CA ARG A 358 -23.32 5.64 -0.95
C ARG A 358 -22.40 6.86 -0.82
N ALA A 359 -21.10 6.66 -0.96
CA ALA A 359 -20.19 7.77 -1.22
C ALA A 359 -20.41 8.19 -2.69
N ILE A 360 -21.31 9.15 -2.88
CA ILE A 360 -21.39 9.95 -4.09
C ILE A 360 -20.10 10.78 -4.09
N PHE A 361 -19.13 10.39 -4.91
CA PHE A 361 -18.03 11.26 -5.30
C PHE A 361 -18.64 12.37 -6.17
N LEU A 362 -18.98 13.49 -5.56
CA LEU A 362 -19.25 14.73 -6.28
C LEU A 362 -17.90 15.28 -6.74
N GLU A 363 -17.73 15.28 -8.05
CA GLU A 363 -16.77 16.11 -8.78
C GLU A 363 -16.86 17.55 -8.28
N PHE A 364 -15.70 18.16 -8.01
CA PHE A 364 -15.56 19.60 -8.08
C PHE A 364 -14.53 19.92 -9.15
N THR A 365 -15.06 20.42 -10.27
CA THR A 365 -14.46 21.42 -11.15
C THR A 365 -13.90 22.60 -10.38
#